data_AF-A0A6G0VPA8-F1
#
_entry.id   AF-A0A6G0VPA8-F1
#
_cell.length_a   1.000
_cell.length_b   1.000
_cell.length_c   1.000
_cell.angle_alpha   90.00
_cell.angle_beta   90.00
_cell.angle_gamma   90.00
#
_symmetry.space_group_name_H-M   'P 1'
#
loop_
_entity.id
_entity.type
_entity.pdbx_description
1 polymer ?
#
loop_
_entity_poly.entity_id
_entity_poly.type
_entity_poly.pdbx_seq_one_letter_code
_entity_poly.pdbx_strand_id
1 'polypeptide(L)'
;EVKQAKLKKDETIARYSNGVVIGKWKDKREVAHISTEFKNNLIVSTDKRGHNKTKPERIVNYNKFKSGIDRQDQMQSYYPSTRKTIRCVLLPKIPKTRLLSSKVNHVSKKNTKLEKWKSNKKKMSTMLYAENSKGYGIFL
;
A
#
# COMPACT_ATOMS: atom_id res chain seq x y z
N GLU A 1 -30.10 -10.77 5.24
CA GLU A 1 -30.21 -9.78 4.15
C GLU A 1 -28.99 -9.73 3.22
N VAL A 2 -27.82 -9.18 3.62
CA VAL A 2 -26.66 -9.03 2.70
C VAL A 2 -26.12 -10.36 2.15
N LYS A 3 -26.09 -11.44 2.96
CA LYS A 3 -25.63 -12.76 2.49
C LYS A 3 -26.54 -13.38 1.43
N GLN A 4 -27.87 -13.24 1.59
CA GLN A 4 -28.86 -13.93 0.76
C GLN A 4 -29.23 -13.16 -0.53
N ALA A 5 -28.89 -11.88 -0.63
CA ALA A 5 -29.14 -11.10 -1.84
C ALA A 5 -28.34 -11.66 -3.03
N LYS A 6 -29.05 -11.96 -4.13
CA LYS A 6 -28.48 -12.27 -5.44
C LYS A 6 -28.21 -10.97 -6.17
N LEU A 7 -26.94 -10.72 -6.49
CA LEU A 7 -26.49 -9.53 -7.19
C LEU A 7 -26.35 -9.81 -8.70
N LYS A 8 -26.56 -8.80 -9.54
CA LYS A 8 -26.07 -8.81 -10.93
C LYS A 8 -24.58 -8.45 -10.95
N LYS A 9 -23.95 -8.64 -12.11
CA LYS A 9 -22.54 -8.32 -12.30
C LYS A 9 -22.32 -6.81 -12.10
N ASP A 10 -21.27 -6.47 -11.37
CA ASP A 10 -20.84 -5.11 -10.99
C ASP A 10 -21.77 -4.37 -10.00
N GLU A 11 -22.82 -5.03 -9.50
CA GLU A 11 -23.64 -4.48 -8.43
C GLU A 11 -23.00 -4.66 -7.05
N THR A 12 -23.30 -3.73 -6.14
CA THR A 12 -22.81 -3.75 -4.74
C THR A 12 -23.95 -3.46 -3.78
N ILE A 13 -24.09 -4.28 -2.75
CA ILE A 13 -25.00 -4.05 -1.62
C ILE A 13 -24.16 -3.86 -0.36
N ALA A 14 -24.48 -2.85 0.44
CA ALA A 14 -23.85 -2.62 1.74
C ALA A 14 -24.87 -2.31 2.82
N ARG A 15 -24.62 -2.80 4.04
CA ARG A 15 -25.37 -2.47 5.24
C ARG A 15 -24.42 -1.89 6.29
N TYR A 16 -24.89 -0.84 6.95
CA TYR A 16 -24.17 -0.11 7.98
C TYR A 16 -24.80 -0.45 9.34
N SER A 17 -23.98 -0.77 10.34
CA SER A 17 -24.41 -1.01 11.71
C SER A 17 -23.29 -0.58 12.66
N ASN A 18 -23.60 0.29 13.62
CA ASN A 18 -22.69 0.71 14.70
C ASN A 18 -21.27 1.08 14.22
N GLY A 19 -21.15 1.85 13.13
CA GLY A 19 -19.86 2.26 12.56
C GLY A 19 -19.10 1.17 11.78
N VAL A 20 -19.64 -0.04 11.71
CA VAL A 20 -19.15 -1.15 10.89
C VAL A 20 -20.01 -1.27 9.64
N VAL A 21 -19.38 -1.56 8.52
CA VAL A 21 -20.08 -1.78 7.26
C VAL A 21 -19.73 -3.14 6.69
N ILE A 22 -20.78 -3.88 6.37
CA ILE A 22 -20.68 -5.18 5.71
C ILE A 22 -21.21 -5.00 4.29
N GLY A 23 -20.38 -5.32 3.32
CA GLY A 23 -20.70 -5.19 1.90
C GLY A 23 -20.53 -6.50 1.15
N LYS A 24 -21.26 -6.64 0.06
CA LYS A 24 -21.16 -7.73 -0.90
C LYS A 24 -21.12 -7.13 -2.29
N TRP A 25 -20.12 -7.52 -3.07
CA TRP A 25 -19.91 -7.08 -4.46
C TRP A 25 -19.75 -8.30 -5.35
N LYS A 26 -20.22 -8.21 -6.59
CA LYS A 26 -20.12 -9.31 -7.55
C LYS A 26 -19.37 -8.89 -8.80
N ASP A 27 -18.21 -9.50 -9.01
CA ASP A 27 -17.52 -9.53 -10.31
C ASP A 27 -17.88 -10.86 -11.01
N LYS A 28 -16.90 -11.72 -11.32
CA LYS A 28 -17.13 -13.12 -11.69
C LYS A 28 -17.67 -13.97 -10.54
N ARG A 29 -17.30 -13.60 -9.30
CA ARG A 29 -17.70 -14.28 -8.07
C ARG A 29 -18.17 -13.24 -7.06
N GLU A 30 -19.00 -13.68 -6.13
CA GLU A 30 -19.49 -12.84 -5.04
C GLU A 30 -18.41 -12.72 -3.96
N VAL A 31 -18.07 -11.48 -3.61
CA VAL A 31 -17.05 -11.13 -2.63
C VAL A 31 -17.71 -10.33 -1.52
N ALA A 32 -17.71 -10.90 -0.32
CA ALA A 32 -18.12 -10.20 0.90
C ALA A 32 -16.91 -9.51 1.54
N HIS A 33 -17.13 -8.33 2.11
CA HIS A 33 -16.10 -7.55 2.80
C HIS A 33 -16.69 -6.82 4.00
N ILE A 34 -15.82 -6.49 4.97
CA ILE A 34 -16.16 -5.75 6.18
C ILE A 34 -15.18 -4.58 6.31
N SER A 35 -15.67 -3.40 6.65
CA SER A 35 -14.88 -2.19 6.81
C SER A 35 -15.50 -1.27 7.85
N THR A 36 -14.68 -0.58 8.62
CA THR A 36 -15.07 0.47 9.58
C THR A 36 -14.88 1.87 9.03
N GLU A 37 -13.89 2.08 8.13
CA GLU A 37 -13.45 3.42 7.74
C GLU A 37 -14.04 3.90 6.41
N PHE A 38 -14.03 3.05 5.39
CA PHE A 38 -14.31 3.48 4.02
C PHE A 38 -15.81 3.42 3.69
N LYS A 39 -16.32 4.34 2.88
CA LYS A 39 -17.72 4.35 2.42
C LYS A 39 -17.94 3.34 1.27
N ASN A 40 -19.20 3.09 0.90
CA ASN A 40 -19.56 2.22 -0.22
C ASN A 40 -19.54 2.96 -1.56
N ASN A 41 -18.40 3.56 -1.89
CA ASN A 41 -18.20 4.22 -3.19
C ASN A 41 -17.60 3.25 -4.20
N LEU A 42 -18.04 3.35 -5.45
CA LEU A 42 -17.44 2.65 -6.58
C LEU A 42 -16.37 3.54 -7.20
N ILE A 43 -15.15 3.02 -7.32
CA ILE A 43 -14.03 3.72 -7.94
C ILE A 43 -13.52 2.94 -9.14
N VAL A 44 -12.99 3.68 -10.12
CA VAL A 44 -12.31 3.07 -11.26
C VAL A 44 -10.90 2.67 -10.83
N SER A 45 -10.59 1.38 -10.94
CA SER A 45 -9.27 0.83 -10.70
C SER A 45 -8.65 0.39 -12.02
N THR A 46 -7.41 0.81 -12.28
CA THR A 46 -6.63 0.34 -13.42
C THR A 46 -5.93 -0.97 -13.07
N ASP A 47 -6.12 -1.98 -13.90
CA ASP A 47 -5.45 -3.28 -13.76
C ASP A 47 -3.98 -3.18 -14.21
N LYS A 48 -3.15 -4.17 -13.85
CA LYS A 48 -1.73 -4.20 -14.28
C LYS A 48 -1.54 -4.21 -15.81
N ARG A 49 -2.59 -4.59 -16.54
CA ARG A 49 -2.66 -4.63 -18.01
C ARG A 49 -3.28 -3.37 -18.63
N GLY A 50 -3.55 -2.33 -17.83
CA GLY A 50 -4.11 -1.05 -18.32
C GLY A 50 -5.64 -1.01 -18.45
N HIS A 51 -6.35 -2.11 -18.17
CA HIS A 51 -7.82 -2.13 -18.25
C HIS A 51 -8.46 -1.42 -17.05
N ASN A 52 -9.44 -0.57 -17.31
CA ASN A 52 -10.23 0.09 -16.27
C ASN A 52 -11.37 -0.84 -15.81
N LYS A 53 -11.46 -1.04 -14.49
CA LYS A 53 -12.52 -1.84 -13.85
C LYS A 53 -13.10 -1.08 -12.67
N THR A 54 -14.42 -0.99 -12.62
CA THR A 54 -15.16 -0.42 -11.49
C THR A 54 -15.16 -1.40 -10.34
N LYS A 55 -14.67 -0.96 -9.17
CA LYS A 55 -14.62 -1.79 -7.95
C LYS A 55 -15.00 -0.93 -6.74
N PRO A 56 -15.55 -1.52 -5.67
CA PRO A 56 -15.73 -0.82 -4.41
C PRO A 56 -14.39 -0.32 -3.87
N GLU A 57 -14.37 0.91 -3.37
CA GLU A 57 -13.18 1.58 -2.80
C GLU A 57 -12.48 0.71 -1.75
N ARG A 58 -13.26 0.06 -0.89
CA ARG A 58 -12.80 -0.89 0.14
C ARG A 58 -11.95 -2.01 -0.42
N ILE A 59 -12.36 -2.59 -1.55
CA ILE A 59 -11.66 -3.72 -2.16
C ILE A 59 -10.32 -3.25 -2.74
N VAL A 60 -10.29 -2.05 -3.32
CA VAL A 60 -9.05 -1.46 -3.84
C VAL A 60 -8.07 -1.18 -2.71
N ASN A 61 -8.53 -0.54 -1.62
CA ASN A 61 -7.70 -0.25 -0.46
C ASN A 61 -7.21 -1.53 0.22
N TYR A 62 -8.08 -2.52 0.42
CA TYR A 62 -7.68 -3.83 0.94
C TYR A 62 -6.60 -4.49 0.08
N ASN A 63 -6.77 -4.50 -1.23
CA ASN A 63 -5.79 -5.08 -2.16
C ASN A 63 -4.44 -4.35 -2.13
N LYS A 64 -4.43 -3.03 -1.88
CA LYS A 64 -3.21 -2.24 -1.73
C LYS A 64 -2.43 -2.67 -0.49
N PHE A 65 -3.10 -2.78 0.66
CA PHE A 65 -2.44 -3.04 1.93
C PHE A 65 -2.15 -4.52 2.21
N LYS A 66 -2.96 -5.45 1.71
CA LYS A 66 -2.78 -6.89 1.98
C LYS A 66 -1.46 -7.46 1.44
N SER A 67 -0.90 -6.85 0.40
CA SER A 67 0.28 -7.35 -0.30
C SER A 67 1.58 -7.33 0.54
N GLY A 68 1.58 -6.67 1.71
CA GLY A 68 2.77 -6.57 2.55
C GLY A 68 3.25 -7.92 3.11
N ILE A 69 2.32 -8.74 3.59
CA ILE A 69 2.63 -10.04 4.21
C ILE A 69 3.16 -11.01 3.15
N ASP A 70 2.46 -11.13 2.02
CA ASP A 70 2.86 -12.02 0.92
C ASP A 70 4.27 -11.68 0.39
N ARG A 71 4.59 -10.40 0.28
CA ARG A 71 5.93 -9.95 -0.14
C ARG A 71 6.98 -10.31 0.89
N GLN A 72 6.68 -10.15 2.18
CA GLN A 72 7.59 -10.53 3.24
C GLN A 72 7.88 -12.03 3.22
N ASP A 73 6.83 -12.85 3.06
CA ASP A 73 6.95 -14.31 2.97
C ASP A 73 7.72 -14.74 1.71
N GLN A 74 7.45 -14.10 0.56
CA GLN A 74 8.18 -14.32 -0.68
C GLN A 74 9.69 -14.02 -0.54
N MET A 75 10.06 -12.94 0.17
CA MET A 75 11.46 -12.62 0.43
C MET A 75 12.11 -13.65 1.38
N GLN A 76 11.34 -14.21 2.30
CA GLN A 76 11.82 -15.24 3.23
C GLN A 76 11.96 -16.61 2.56
N SER A 77 11.12 -16.92 1.57
CA SER A 77 11.19 -18.18 0.82
C SER A 77 12.35 -18.22 -0.18
N TYR A 78 12.76 -17.08 -0.74
CA TYR A 78 13.91 -16.99 -1.65
C TYR A 78 15.25 -17.29 -0.94
N TYR A 79 15.36 -17.01 0.37
CA TYR A 79 16.54 -17.36 1.18
C TYR A 79 16.16 -18.27 2.36
N PRO A 80 15.86 -19.55 2.10
CA PRO A 80 15.45 -20.47 3.16
C PRO A 80 16.68 -20.86 4.00
N SER A 81 16.97 -20.10 5.05
CA SER A 81 18.03 -20.43 6.03
C SER A 81 17.73 -21.66 6.91
N THR A 82 16.64 -22.37 6.66
CA THR A 82 16.18 -23.51 7.46
C THR A 82 16.80 -24.80 6.95
N ARG A 83 17.71 -25.39 7.73
CA ARG A 83 18.17 -26.78 7.53
C ARG A 83 17.12 -27.75 8.06
N LYS A 84 16.82 -28.82 7.32
CA LYS A 84 15.93 -29.91 7.76
C LYS A 84 16.62 -30.67 8.89
N THR A 85 16.36 -30.30 10.15
CA THR A 85 16.81 -31.07 11.31
C THR A 85 15.61 -31.39 12.20
N ILE A 86 15.61 -32.58 12.81
CA ILE A 86 14.51 -33.07 13.67
C ILE A 86 14.19 -32.05 14.79
N ARG A 87 15.22 -31.34 15.28
CA ARG A 87 15.11 -30.29 16.29
C ARG A 87 14.36 -29.03 15.82
N CYS A 88 14.36 -28.73 14.51
CA CYS A 88 13.68 -27.55 13.93
C CYS A 88 12.15 -27.65 13.90
N VAL A 89 11.57 -28.83 14.16
CA VAL A 89 10.11 -29.00 14.32
C VAL A 89 9.67 -28.55 15.72
N LEU A 90 10.51 -28.77 16.73
CA LEU A 90 10.15 -28.67 18.15
C LEU A 90 10.50 -27.35 18.83
N LEU A 91 11.38 -26.52 18.25
CA LEU A 91 11.80 -25.25 18.86
C LEU A 91 11.19 -24.01 18.16
N PRO A 92 10.75 -22.98 18.91
CA PRO A 92 10.34 -21.71 18.35
C PRO A 92 11.55 -21.08 17.64
N LYS A 93 11.52 -21.08 16.32
CA LYS A 93 12.58 -20.55 15.45
C LYS A 93 12.81 -19.07 15.81
N ILE A 94 14.07 -18.69 16.04
CA ILE A 94 14.47 -17.29 16.21
C ILE A 94 13.91 -16.49 15.01
N PRO A 95 13.23 -15.34 15.23
CA PRO A 95 12.44 -14.73 14.17
C PRO A 95 13.33 -14.16 13.06
N LYS A 96 13.29 -14.77 11.87
CA LYS A 96 13.87 -14.22 10.62
C LYS A 96 13.37 -12.80 10.32
N THR A 97 12.24 -12.41 10.92
CA THR A 97 11.63 -11.07 10.84
C THR A 97 12.56 -9.95 11.33
N ARG A 98 13.52 -10.24 12.23
CA ARG A 98 14.45 -9.23 12.77
C ARG A 98 15.46 -8.72 11.73
N LEU A 99 15.92 -9.58 10.82
CA LEU A 99 16.88 -9.18 9.77
C LEU A 99 16.23 -8.40 8.64
N LEU A 100 14.97 -8.72 8.30
CA LEU A 100 14.22 -7.91 7.33
C LEU A 100 13.91 -6.53 7.90
N SER A 101 13.46 -6.44 9.15
CA SER A 101 13.10 -5.15 9.76
C SER A 101 14.32 -4.22 9.88
N SER A 102 15.50 -4.75 10.20
CA SER A 102 16.72 -3.95 10.26
C SER A 102 17.14 -3.40 8.88
N LYS A 103 17.02 -4.20 7.81
CA LYS A 103 17.28 -3.75 6.43
C LYS A 103 16.29 -2.69 5.98
N VAL A 104 15.00 -2.87 6.28
CA VAL A 104 13.94 -1.88 5.99
C VAL A 104 14.22 -0.57 6.71
N ASN A 105 14.58 -0.60 7.99
CA ASN A 105 14.92 0.59 8.77
C ASN A 105 16.14 1.33 8.19
N HIS A 106 17.17 0.61 7.77
CA HIS A 106 18.35 1.20 7.13
C HIS A 106 18.02 1.85 5.77
N VAL A 107 17.19 1.20 4.94
CA VAL A 107 16.72 1.76 3.66
C VAL A 107 15.86 3.01 3.89
N SER A 108 14.94 2.99 4.86
CA SER A 108 14.12 4.14 5.24
C SER A 108 14.97 5.35 5.61
N LYS A 109 16.01 5.17 6.45
CA LYS A 109 16.95 6.24 6.83
C LYS A 109 17.74 6.81 5.65
N LYS A 110 18.07 5.99 4.63
CA LYS A 110 18.73 6.48 3.41
C LYS A 110 17.79 7.32 2.55
N ASN A 111 16.54 6.90 2.39
CA ASN A 111 15.55 7.62 1.59
C ASN A 111 15.21 8.99 2.19
N THR A 112 15.04 9.10 3.51
CA THR A 112 14.80 10.40 4.17
C THR A 112 15.97 11.37 4.02
N LYS A 113 17.21 10.86 4.12
CA LYS A 113 18.42 11.67 3.87
C LYS A 113 18.47 12.19 2.43
N LEU A 114 18.10 11.35 1.46
CA LEU A 114 18.06 11.71 0.05
C LEU A 114 17.01 12.78 -0.26
N GLU A 115 15.78 12.64 0.26
CA GLU A 115 14.72 13.64 0.07
C GLU A 115 15.06 14.99 0.72
N LYS A 116 15.70 14.97 1.90
CA LYS A 116 16.22 16.19 2.55
C LYS A 116 17.31 16.87 1.71
N TRP A 117 18.22 16.09 1.11
CA TRP A 117 19.24 16.62 0.21
C TRP A 117 18.65 17.25 -1.06
N LYS A 118 17.69 16.58 -1.71
CA LYS A 118 16.99 17.12 -2.89
C LYS A 118 16.27 18.43 -2.58
N SER A 119 15.60 18.50 -1.42
CA SER A 119 14.92 19.71 -0.96
C SER A 119 15.90 20.87 -0.75
N ASN A 120 17.03 20.63 -0.08
CA ASN A 120 18.07 21.66 0.11
C ASN A 120 18.69 22.11 -1.22
N LYS A 121 18.95 21.19 -2.16
CA LYS A 121 19.48 21.54 -3.49
C LYS A 121 18.51 22.44 -4.27
N LYS A 122 17.21 22.16 -4.19
CA LYS A 122 16.16 22.99 -4.80
C LYS A 122 16.09 24.39 -4.16
N LYS A 123 16.16 24.49 -2.82
CA LYS A 123 16.20 25.76 -2.10
C LYS A 123 17.41 26.62 -2.47
N MET A 124 18.59 26.01 -2.57
CA MET A 124 19.82 26.71 -3.00
C MET A 124 19.69 27.24 -4.42
N SER A 125 19.19 26.43 -5.35
CA SER A 125 18.93 26.88 -6.72
C SER A 125 17.96 28.07 -6.77
N THR A 126 16.84 28.02 -6.04
CA THR A 126 15.88 29.13 -6.02
C THR A 126 16.44 30.42 -5.41
N MET A 127 17.32 30.31 -4.40
CA MET A 127 17.98 31.48 -3.83
C MET A 127 18.96 32.13 -4.81
N LEU A 128 19.75 31.34 -5.54
CA LEU A 128 20.65 31.85 -6.58
C LEU A 128 19.89 32.57 -7.71
N TYR A 129 18.74 32.04 -8.13
CA TYR A 129 17.88 32.73 -9.12
C TYR A 129 17.29 34.05 -8.56
N ALA A 130 16.91 34.09 -7.28
CA ALA A 130 16.36 35.29 -6.64
C ALA A 130 17.43 36.37 -6.38
N GLU A 131 18.67 35.98 -6.11
CA GLU A 131 19.82 36.90 -6.01
C GLU A 131 20.18 37.48 -7.37
N ASN A 132 20.23 36.65 -8.41
CA ASN A 132 20.50 37.10 -9.78
C ASN A 132 19.39 38.04 -10.31
N SER A 133 18.11 37.82 -9.97
CA SER A 133 17.03 38.74 -10.37
C SER A 133 17.07 40.11 -9.68
N LYS A 134 17.78 40.25 -8.56
CA LYS A 134 17.98 41.54 -7.87
C LYS A 134 19.16 42.33 -8.44
N GLY A 135 20.06 41.68 -9.20
CA GLY A 135 21.24 42.30 -9.82
C GLY A 135 20.97 43.01 -11.16
N TYR A 136 19.81 42.79 -11.79
CA TYR A 136 19.43 43.42 -13.08
C TYR A 136 18.34 44.49 -12.92
N GLY A 137 18.33 45.21 -11.80
CA GLY A 137 17.37 46.29 -11.49
C GLY A 137 17.96 47.69 -11.44
N ILE A 138 19.19 47.90 -11.90
CA ILE A 138 19.85 49.22 -11.92
C ILE A 138 20.55 49.38 -13.27
N PHE A 139 19.78 49.63 -14.33
CA PHE A 139 20.24 50.27 -15.58
C PHE A 139 18.98 50.57 -16.42
N LEU A 140 18.27 51.63 -16.05
CA LEU A 140 17.42 52.47 -16.90
C LEU A 140 17.45 53.87 -16.31
#